data_AF-A0A9E5NP80-F1
#
_entry.id   AF-A0A9E5NP80-F1
#
_cell.length_a   1.000
_cell.length_b   1.000
_cell.length_c   1.000
_cell.angle_alpha   90.00
_cell.angle_beta   90.00
_cell.angle_gamma   90.00
#
_symmetry.space_group_name_H-M   'P 1'
#
loop_
_entity.id
_entity.type
_entity.pdbx_description
1 polymer ?
#
loop_
_entity_poly.entity_id
_entity_poly.type
_entity_poly.pdbx_seq_one_letter_code
_entity_poly.pdbx_strand_id
1 'polypeptide(L)'
;MQVKRMLLITLAIGLLAGLLPPAAMAAPTASSPSQDDECTHPMALILSEWMEDVSCQDLMDLHDEGVGFGVITKAYFLSEMFGLNWRNLVDRHLSEEGLGWGQIMKAHALAYALGVSADDLLAQRAEDKGWGEILQEYRTGPGKPPWAGQGKPPWAGQGKPPWAQSHGKPEWAGPPEPEE
;
A
#
# COMPACT_ATOMS: atom_id res chain seq x y z
N MET A 1 44.36 -2.28 28.77
CA MET A 1 43.47 -2.38 29.96
C MET A 1 42.05 -2.11 29.47
N GLN A 2 40.99 -2.87 29.71
CA GLN A 2 40.72 -4.19 30.29
C GLN A 2 39.48 -4.70 29.52
N VAL A 3 39.56 -5.86 28.88
CA VAL A 3 38.83 -7.11 29.23
C VAL A 3 37.30 -7.06 29.07
N LYS A 4 36.84 -7.65 27.95
CA LYS A 4 35.78 -8.69 27.87
C LYS A 4 34.93 -8.92 29.13
N ARG A 5 33.62 -8.76 29.01
CA ARG A 5 32.64 -9.57 29.75
C ARG A 5 31.56 -9.97 28.74
N MET A 6 31.64 -11.18 28.18
CA MET A 6 30.89 -12.37 28.63
C MET A 6 29.39 -12.06 28.71
N LEU A 7 28.59 -12.36 27.68
CA LEU A 7 28.09 -13.70 27.31
C LEU A 7 27.48 -14.41 28.52
N LEU A 8 26.15 -14.33 28.64
CA LEU A 8 25.35 -15.29 29.39
C LEU A 8 24.04 -15.55 28.64
N ILE A 9 24.06 -16.71 27.99
CA ILE A 9 22.94 -17.45 27.45
C ILE A 9 22.12 -17.99 28.63
N THR A 10 20.81 -17.75 28.65
CA THR A 10 19.87 -18.55 29.45
C THR A 10 18.70 -18.98 28.57
N LEU A 11 18.95 -20.11 27.94
CA LEU A 11 18.01 -21.03 27.32
C LEU A 11 17.12 -21.61 28.44
N ALA A 12 15.83 -21.31 28.43
CA ALA A 12 14.83 -22.00 29.24
C ALA A 12 13.88 -22.76 28.32
N ILE A 13 14.34 -23.93 27.88
CA ILE A 13 13.50 -24.98 27.30
C ILE A 13 12.71 -25.59 28.46
N GLY A 14 11.53 -25.03 28.71
CA GLY A 14 10.55 -25.53 29.66
C GLY A 14 9.64 -26.57 28.98
N LEU A 15 10.06 -27.82 29.10
CA LEU A 15 9.34 -29.03 28.71
C LEU A 15 8.03 -29.13 29.53
N LEU A 16 6.90 -28.79 28.92
CA LEU A 16 5.56 -29.03 29.48
C LEU A 16 4.82 -30.03 28.59
N ALA A 17 5.29 -31.28 28.65
CA ALA A 17 4.56 -32.44 28.15
C ALA A 17 3.62 -32.92 29.27
N GLY A 18 2.31 -32.86 29.02
CA GLY A 18 1.34 -33.61 29.82
C GLY A 18 0.11 -32.81 30.22
N LEU A 19 -0.90 -32.80 29.34
CA LEU A 19 -2.34 -32.91 29.67
C LEU A 19 -3.10 -32.77 28.35
N LEU A 20 -3.29 -33.88 27.64
CA LEU A 20 -4.24 -33.94 26.54
C LEU A 20 -5.65 -34.02 27.16
N PRO A 21 -6.53 -33.02 26.98
CA PRO A 21 -7.93 -33.16 27.30
C PRO A 21 -8.60 -34.20 26.37
N PRO A 22 -9.66 -34.88 26.83
CA PRO A 22 -10.41 -35.81 26.00
C PRO A 22 -10.95 -35.08 24.77
N ALA A 23 -10.78 -35.72 23.60
CA ALA A 23 -11.39 -35.27 22.36
C ALA A 23 -12.92 -35.28 22.53
N ALA A 24 -13.48 -34.12 22.87
CA ALA A 24 -14.88 -33.85 22.65
C ALA A 24 -15.08 -33.87 21.14
N MET A 25 -15.70 -34.94 20.64
CA MET A 25 -16.24 -34.94 19.29
C MET A 25 -17.29 -33.84 19.24
N ALA A 26 -16.91 -32.68 18.69
CA ALA A 26 -17.86 -31.66 18.33
C ALA A 26 -18.87 -32.31 17.39
N ALA A 27 -20.13 -32.31 17.80
CA ALA A 27 -21.23 -32.61 16.91
C ALA A 27 -21.11 -31.70 15.67
N PRO A 28 -21.51 -32.14 14.48
CA PRO A 28 -21.61 -31.25 13.33
C PRO A 28 -22.58 -30.14 13.72
N THR A 29 -22.03 -28.97 14.05
CA THR A 29 -22.79 -27.74 14.16
C THR A 29 -23.37 -27.55 12.76
N ALA A 30 -24.66 -27.82 12.63
CA ALA A 30 -25.40 -27.47 11.43
C ALA A 30 -25.20 -25.97 11.25
N SER A 31 -24.40 -25.59 10.25
CA SER A 31 -24.36 -24.22 9.78
C SER A 31 -25.79 -23.87 9.42
N SER A 32 -26.45 -23.05 10.25
CA SER A 32 -27.68 -22.40 9.82
C SER A 32 -27.37 -21.77 8.46
N PRO A 33 -28.22 -21.96 7.43
CA PRO A 33 -28.09 -21.16 6.23
C PRO A 33 -28.17 -19.71 6.70
N SER A 34 -27.04 -19.01 6.62
CA SER A 34 -26.99 -17.57 6.78
C SER A 34 -28.08 -17.04 5.86
N GLN A 35 -29.09 -16.39 6.42
CA GLN A 35 -30.05 -15.68 5.60
C GLN A 35 -29.22 -14.79 4.71
N ASP A 36 -29.38 -14.95 3.39
CA ASP A 36 -28.77 -14.08 2.39
C ASP A 36 -29.34 -12.67 2.62
N ASP A 37 -28.76 -11.95 3.58
CA ASP A 37 -29.00 -10.55 3.78
C ASP A 37 -28.41 -9.87 2.55
N GLU A 38 -29.28 -9.65 1.56
CA GLU A 38 -28.93 -9.04 0.30
C GLU A 38 -28.17 -7.74 0.57
N CYS A 39 -26.94 -7.64 0.08
CA CYS A 39 -26.06 -6.51 0.34
C CYS A 39 -26.70 -5.21 -0.19
N THR A 40 -27.12 -4.31 0.72
CA THR A 40 -27.84 -3.07 0.38
C THR A 40 -26.96 -1.81 0.42
N HIS A 41 -25.66 -1.95 0.73
CA HIS A 41 -24.80 -0.80 0.90
C HIS A 41 -24.44 -0.16 -0.46
N PRO A 42 -24.79 1.11 -0.71
CA PRO A 42 -24.73 1.70 -2.05
C PRO A 42 -23.30 1.75 -2.62
N MET A 43 -22.30 2.05 -1.78
CA MET A 43 -20.90 2.05 -2.24
C MET A 43 -20.36 0.65 -2.50
N ALA A 44 -20.81 -0.36 -1.75
CA ALA A 44 -20.36 -1.73 -1.95
C ALA A 44 -20.95 -2.27 -3.27
N LEU A 45 -22.22 -1.97 -3.55
CA LEU A 45 -22.85 -2.30 -4.82
C LEU A 45 -22.12 -1.67 -6.01
N ILE A 46 -21.87 -0.35 -5.97
CA ILE A 46 -21.13 0.36 -7.03
C ILE A 46 -19.74 -0.26 -7.25
N LEU A 47 -19.02 -0.54 -6.17
CA LEU A 47 -17.68 -1.12 -6.28
C LEU A 47 -17.73 -2.56 -6.79
N SER A 48 -18.70 -3.38 -6.38
CA SER A 48 -18.86 -4.74 -6.90
C SER A 48 -19.23 -4.77 -8.39
N GLU A 49 -19.89 -3.73 -8.90
CA GLU A 49 -20.13 -3.58 -10.33
C GLU A 49 -18.85 -3.22 -11.08
N TRP A 50 -17.96 -2.42 -10.48
CA TRP A 50 -16.69 -2.03 -11.09
C TRP A 50 -15.59 -3.09 -10.98
N MET A 51 -15.68 -3.95 -9.96
CA MET A 51 -14.70 -4.97 -9.62
C MET A 51 -15.28 -6.33 -9.99
N GLU A 52 -15.10 -6.75 -11.24
CA GLU A 52 -15.77 -7.92 -11.84
C GLU A 52 -15.72 -9.20 -10.97
N ASP A 53 -14.64 -9.39 -10.20
CA ASP A 53 -14.40 -10.56 -9.36
C ASP A 53 -14.53 -10.31 -7.84
N VAL A 54 -15.18 -9.23 -7.42
CA VAL A 54 -15.36 -8.90 -5.99
C VAL A 54 -16.82 -8.70 -5.67
N SER A 55 -17.35 -9.53 -4.77
CA SER A 55 -18.75 -9.44 -4.39
C SER A 55 -19.02 -8.24 -3.47
N CYS A 56 -20.28 -7.80 -3.45
CA CYS A 56 -20.72 -6.79 -2.48
C CYS A 56 -20.46 -7.24 -1.03
N GLN A 57 -20.62 -8.54 -0.74
CA GLN A 57 -20.34 -9.10 0.58
C GLN A 57 -18.85 -9.00 0.93
N ASP A 58 -17.93 -9.34 0.01
CA ASP A 58 -16.48 -9.22 0.26
C ASP A 58 -16.06 -7.78 0.59
N LEU A 59 -16.73 -6.79 -0.01
CA LEU A 59 -16.50 -5.38 0.24
C LEU A 59 -17.05 -4.95 1.60
N MET A 60 -18.18 -5.51 2.02
CA MET A 60 -18.75 -5.29 3.35
C MET A 60 -17.89 -5.93 4.43
N ASP A 61 -17.39 -7.15 4.22
CA ASP A 61 -16.50 -7.82 5.15
C ASP A 61 -15.23 -6.99 5.39
N LEU A 62 -14.61 -6.47 4.32
CA LEU A 62 -13.48 -5.54 4.44
C LEU A 62 -13.86 -4.24 5.16
N HIS A 63 -15.06 -3.72 4.91
CA HIS A 63 -15.54 -2.52 5.58
C HIS A 63 -15.70 -2.72 7.09
N ASP A 64 -16.25 -3.86 7.49
CA ASP A 64 -16.43 -4.27 8.88
C ASP A 64 -15.09 -4.53 9.58
N GLU A 65 -14.06 -4.95 8.84
CA GLU A 65 -12.66 -4.99 9.28
C GLU A 65 -12.02 -3.59 9.45
N GLY A 66 -12.75 -2.53 9.09
CA GLY A 66 -12.30 -1.13 9.21
C GLY A 66 -11.66 -0.56 7.95
N VAL A 67 -11.67 -1.29 6.83
CA VAL A 67 -11.16 -0.77 5.55
C VAL A 67 -12.20 0.13 4.89
N GLY A 68 -11.93 1.43 4.84
CA GLY A 68 -12.84 2.38 4.21
C GLY A 68 -12.97 2.15 2.69
N PHE A 69 -14.17 2.32 2.12
CA PHE A 69 -14.39 2.17 0.67
C PHE A 69 -13.44 3.03 -0.18
N GLY A 70 -13.07 4.23 0.27
CA GLY A 70 -12.10 5.06 -0.43
C GLY A 70 -10.68 4.49 -0.49
N VAL A 71 -10.28 3.65 0.48
CA VAL A 71 -9.03 2.88 0.46
C VAL A 71 -9.13 1.78 -0.60
N ILE A 72 -10.23 1.02 -0.61
CA ILE A 72 -10.51 -0.03 -1.59
C ILE A 72 -10.52 0.55 -3.02
N THR A 73 -11.24 1.65 -3.25
CA THR A 73 -11.32 2.30 -4.56
C THR A 73 -9.95 2.75 -5.07
N LYS A 74 -9.12 3.36 -4.21
CA LYS A 74 -7.77 3.80 -4.60
C LYS A 74 -6.85 2.62 -4.91
N ALA A 75 -6.91 1.58 -4.09
CA ALA A 75 -6.14 0.36 -4.31
C ALA A 75 -6.51 -0.29 -5.65
N TYR A 76 -7.81 -0.43 -5.92
CA TYR A 76 -8.31 -1.00 -7.18
C TYR A 76 -7.93 -0.15 -8.40
N PHE A 77 -8.05 1.17 -8.31
CA PHE A 77 -7.63 2.03 -9.42
C PHE A 77 -6.13 1.91 -9.73
N LEU A 78 -5.28 1.83 -8.69
CA LEU A 78 -3.85 1.63 -8.87
C LEU A 78 -3.52 0.20 -9.36
N SER A 79 -4.31 -0.81 -8.98
CA SER A 79 -4.14 -2.16 -9.54
C SER A 79 -4.39 -2.17 -11.02
N GLU A 80 -5.45 -1.53 -11.49
CA GLU A 80 -5.76 -1.43 -12.92
C GLU A 80 -4.69 -0.67 -13.68
N MET A 81 -4.18 0.42 -13.10
CA MET A 81 -3.16 1.25 -13.74
C MET A 81 -1.82 0.53 -13.92
N PHE A 82 -1.44 -0.33 -12.98
CA PHE A 82 -0.08 -0.90 -12.92
C PHE A 82 -0.05 -2.44 -12.99
N GLY A 83 -1.19 -3.10 -13.16
CA GLY A 83 -1.30 -4.56 -13.15
C GLY A 83 -0.93 -5.19 -11.80
N LEU A 84 -1.34 -4.57 -10.69
CA LEU A 84 -0.99 -5.00 -9.33
C LEU A 84 -2.14 -5.77 -8.68
N ASN A 85 -1.88 -6.40 -7.54
CA ASN A 85 -2.96 -6.94 -6.70
C ASN A 85 -3.46 -5.83 -5.76
N TRP A 86 -4.75 -5.47 -5.85
CA TRP A 86 -5.32 -4.38 -5.05
C TRP A 86 -5.36 -4.70 -3.54
N ARG A 87 -5.55 -5.96 -3.13
CA ARG A 87 -5.53 -6.35 -1.71
C ARG A 87 -4.14 -6.12 -1.12
N ASN A 88 -3.08 -6.50 -1.84
CA ASN A 88 -1.71 -6.18 -1.43
C ASN A 88 -1.46 -4.66 -1.30
N LEU A 89 -2.14 -3.83 -2.10
CA LEU A 89 -2.04 -2.37 -1.99
C LEU A 89 -2.80 -1.83 -0.78
N VAL A 90 -3.94 -2.41 -0.41
CA VAL A 90 -4.64 -2.14 0.84
C VAL A 90 -3.74 -2.49 2.02
N ASP A 91 -3.16 -3.69 2.04
CA ASP A 91 -2.28 -4.17 3.13
C ASP A 91 -1.05 -3.26 3.30
N ARG A 92 -0.41 -2.86 2.20
CA ARG A 92 0.73 -1.94 2.22
C ARG A 92 0.35 -0.54 2.73
N HIS A 93 -0.88 -0.10 2.48
CA HIS A 93 -1.37 1.19 2.95
C HIS A 93 -1.70 1.15 4.46
N LEU A 94 -2.23 0.03 4.94
CA LEU A 94 -2.68 -0.16 6.31
C LEU A 94 -1.61 -0.72 7.26
N SER A 95 -0.42 -1.04 6.76
CA SER A 95 0.69 -1.54 7.59
C SER A 95 1.15 -0.50 8.63
N GLU A 96 1.92 -0.94 9.64
CA GLU A 96 2.45 -0.05 10.69
C GLU A 96 3.32 1.08 10.12
N GLU A 97 4.08 0.80 9.06
CA GLU A 97 4.88 1.79 8.34
C GLU A 97 4.05 2.60 7.33
N GLY A 98 2.87 2.11 6.96
CA GLY A 98 1.80 2.78 6.22
C GLY A 98 2.25 3.60 5.02
N LEU A 99 2.32 2.99 3.83
CA LEU A 99 2.69 3.73 2.62
C LEU A 99 1.55 4.67 2.19
N GLY A 100 1.87 5.95 2.03
CA GLY A 100 0.92 6.90 1.46
C GLY A 100 0.65 6.60 -0.02
N TRP A 101 -0.59 6.80 -0.47
CA TRP A 101 -0.98 6.59 -1.88
C TRP A 101 -0.07 7.33 -2.89
N GLY A 102 0.42 8.51 -2.52
CA GLY A 102 1.35 9.26 -3.33
C GLY A 102 2.74 8.61 -3.44
N GLN A 103 3.20 7.88 -2.42
CA GLN A 103 4.44 7.11 -2.47
C GLN A 103 4.27 5.87 -3.35
N ILE A 104 3.18 5.12 -3.15
CA ILE A 104 2.82 3.96 -3.97
C ILE A 104 2.76 4.35 -5.45
N MET A 105 2.00 5.40 -5.78
CA MET A 105 1.87 5.89 -7.16
C MET A 105 3.22 6.29 -7.76
N LYS A 106 4.04 7.07 -7.03
CA LYS A 106 5.34 7.51 -7.54
C LYS A 106 6.31 6.35 -7.73
N ALA A 107 6.36 5.41 -6.80
CA ALA A 107 7.20 4.23 -6.88
C ALA A 107 6.86 3.41 -8.13
N HIS A 108 5.60 3.05 -8.35
CA HIS A 108 5.21 2.26 -9.51
C HIS A 108 5.34 3.01 -10.84
N ALA A 109 5.03 4.31 -10.87
CA ALA A 109 5.24 5.13 -12.07
C ALA A 109 6.74 5.23 -12.46
N LEU A 110 7.61 5.41 -11.46
CA LEU A 110 9.06 5.43 -11.67
C LEU A 110 9.62 4.06 -12.02
N ALA A 111 9.13 3.00 -11.38
CA ALA A 111 9.50 1.62 -11.68
C ALA A 111 9.21 1.27 -13.15
N TYR A 112 8.00 1.58 -13.62
CA TYR A 112 7.60 1.40 -15.00
C TYR A 112 8.50 2.19 -15.96
N ALA A 113 8.77 3.46 -15.66
CA ALA A 113 9.65 4.27 -16.50
C ALA A 113 11.07 3.69 -16.52
N LEU A 114 11.70 3.53 -15.35
CA LEU A 114 13.12 3.19 -15.23
C LEU A 114 13.42 1.72 -15.50
N GLY A 115 12.41 0.85 -15.57
CA GLY A 115 12.61 -0.60 -15.71
C GLY A 115 13.21 -1.24 -14.46
N VAL A 116 12.83 -0.74 -13.28
CA VAL A 116 13.34 -1.20 -11.97
C VAL A 116 12.18 -1.60 -11.05
N SER A 117 12.47 -2.22 -9.91
CA SER A 117 11.43 -2.60 -8.95
C SER A 117 10.88 -1.37 -8.22
N ALA A 118 9.56 -1.30 -8.05
CA ALA A 118 8.92 -0.30 -7.19
C ALA A 118 9.36 -0.46 -5.72
N ASP A 119 9.63 -1.70 -5.29
CA ASP A 119 10.08 -2.00 -3.93
C ASP A 119 11.50 -1.45 -3.68
N ASP A 120 12.39 -1.49 -4.68
CA ASP A 120 13.74 -0.89 -4.57
C ASP A 120 13.67 0.63 -4.42
N LEU A 121 12.71 1.27 -5.10
CA LEU A 121 12.48 2.72 -5.01
C LEU A 121 11.85 3.10 -3.66
N LEU A 122 10.97 2.26 -3.12
CA LEU A 122 10.40 2.46 -1.79
C LEU A 122 11.45 2.26 -0.69
N ALA A 123 12.34 1.28 -0.83
CA ALA A 123 13.47 1.07 0.09
C ALA A 123 14.39 2.30 0.12
N GLN A 124 14.75 2.85 -1.04
CA GLN A 124 15.50 4.10 -1.11
C GLN A 124 14.76 5.27 -0.46
N ARG A 125 13.43 5.34 -0.59
CA ARG A 125 12.66 6.34 0.15
C ARG A 125 12.68 6.07 1.66
N ALA A 126 12.67 4.82 2.12
CA ALA A 126 12.81 4.53 3.55
C ALA A 126 14.16 4.99 4.12
N GLU A 127 15.19 5.11 3.28
CA GLU A 127 16.51 5.71 3.59
C GLU A 127 16.54 7.24 3.49
N ASP A 128 15.39 7.90 3.56
CA ASP A 128 15.25 9.36 3.49
C ASP A 128 15.64 10.06 2.19
N LYS A 129 15.84 9.31 1.10
CA LYS A 129 16.06 9.91 -0.22
C LYS A 129 14.80 10.58 -0.77
N GLY A 130 14.99 11.73 -1.39
CA GLY A 130 13.92 12.39 -2.13
C GLY A 130 13.62 11.71 -3.47
N TRP A 131 12.38 11.74 -3.95
CA TRP A 131 12.03 11.20 -5.28
C TRP A 131 12.87 11.80 -6.43
N GLY A 132 13.26 13.07 -6.30
CA GLY A 132 14.13 13.74 -7.26
C GLY A 132 15.56 13.21 -7.23
N GLU A 133 16.08 12.91 -6.04
CA GLU A 133 17.40 12.30 -5.84
C GLU A 133 17.43 10.88 -6.41
N ILE A 134 16.43 10.05 -6.06
CA ILE A 134 16.26 8.69 -6.61
C ILE A 134 16.23 8.75 -8.15
N LEU A 135 15.38 9.60 -8.72
CA LEU A 135 15.28 9.74 -10.18
C LEU A 135 16.61 10.22 -10.80
N GLN A 136 17.33 11.12 -10.14
CA GLN A 136 18.62 11.61 -10.63
C GLN A 136 19.68 10.50 -10.65
N GLU A 137 19.76 9.69 -9.59
CA GLU A 137 20.68 8.55 -9.51
C GLU A 137 20.49 7.58 -10.67
N TYR A 138 19.26 7.16 -10.95
CA TYR A 138 18.97 6.27 -12.08
C TYR A 138 19.19 6.93 -13.45
N ARG A 139 19.08 8.26 -13.56
CA ARG A 139 19.40 8.98 -14.81
C ARG A 139 20.91 9.09 -15.07
N THR A 140 21.73 9.16 -14.02
CA THR A 140 23.18 9.31 -14.12
C THR A 140 23.95 8.00 -14.02
N GLY A 141 23.29 6.91 -13.62
CA GLY A 141 23.88 5.58 -13.59
C GLY A 141 24.22 5.02 -14.99
N PRO A 142 25.07 3.99 -15.07
CA PRO A 142 25.42 3.34 -16.32
C PRO A 142 24.22 2.56 -16.89
N GLY A 143 23.41 3.21 -17.74
CA GLY A 143 22.22 2.60 -18.35
C GLY A 143 21.09 3.58 -18.68
N LYS A 144 21.43 4.76 -19.24
CA LYS A 144 20.47 5.85 -19.51
C LYS A 144 19.25 5.38 -20.32
N PRO A 145 18.01 5.56 -19.81
CA PRO A 145 16.83 5.47 -20.65
C PRO A 145 16.71 6.71 -21.57
N PRO A 146 16.12 6.59 -22.77
CA PRO A 146 16.20 7.62 -23.82
C PRO A 146 15.64 9.00 -23.45
N TRP A 147 14.76 9.09 -22.46
CA TRP A 147 14.10 10.33 -22.03
C TRP A 147 14.83 11.10 -20.91
N ALA A 148 15.94 10.57 -20.39
CA ALA A 148 16.75 11.21 -19.35
C ALA A 148 17.50 12.44 -19.90
N GLY A 149 16.79 13.56 -20.03
CA GLY A 149 17.33 14.85 -20.51
C GLY A 149 16.33 15.77 -21.21
N GLN A 150 15.09 15.32 -21.46
CA GLN A 150 14.12 16.05 -22.32
C GLN A 150 13.02 16.80 -21.56
N GLY A 151 13.21 17.11 -20.27
CA GLY A 151 12.28 17.93 -19.48
C GLY A 151 11.35 17.13 -18.55
N LYS A 152 10.27 17.79 -18.09
CA LYS A 152 9.35 17.29 -17.05
C LYS A 152 8.88 15.86 -17.36
N PRO A 153 8.89 14.95 -16.37
CA PRO A 153 8.43 13.58 -16.58
C PRO A 153 6.94 13.57 -16.98
N PRO A 154 6.45 12.52 -17.65
CA PRO A 154 5.10 12.49 -18.23
C PRO A 154 3.97 12.71 -17.21
N TRP A 155 4.18 12.41 -15.92
CA TRP A 155 3.22 12.70 -14.85
C TRP A 155 3.27 14.15 -14.34
N ALA A 156 4.34 14.91 -14.62
CA ALA A 156 4.46 16.31 -14.20
C ALA A 156 3.65 17.29 -15.07
N GLY A 157 2.90 16.78 -16.05
CA GLY A 157 1.97 17.54 -16.90
C GLY A 157 0.54 16.98 -16.95
N GLN A 158 0.25 15.85 -16.29
CA GLN A 158 -1.12 15.38 -16.20
C GLN A 158 -1.86 16.29 -15.21
N GLY A 159 -2.89 16.97 -15.70
CA GLY A 159 -3.72 17.85 -14.89
C GLY A 159 -4.18 17.15 -13.62
N LYS A 160 -4.41 17.96 -12.58
CA LYS A 160 -4.86 17.48 -11.26
C LYS A 160 -6.00 16.46 -11.43
N PRO A 161 -5.87 15.25 -10.85
CA PRO A 161 -6.94 14.26 -10.91
C PRO A 161 -8.25 14.86 -10.36
N PRO A 162 -9.43 14.33 -10.72
CA PRO A 162 -10.72 14.96 -10.40
C PRO A 162 -10.90 15.34 -8.92
N TRP A 163 -10.29 14.60 -8.00
CA TRP A 163 -10.31 14.88 -6.55
C TRP A 163 -9.30 15.93 -6.06
N ALA A 164 -8.30 16.29 -6.87
CA ALA A 164 -7.35 17.38 -6.59
C ALA A 164 -7.87 18.75 -7.06
N GLN A 165 -9.06 18.78 -7.67
CA GLN A 165 -9.77 19.99 -8.05
C GLN A 165 -10.61 20.44 -6.83
N SER A 166 -10.17 21.52 -6.19
CA SER A 166 -10.80 22.19 -5.03
C SER A 166 -10.63 21.49 -3.66
N HIS A 167 -9.60 21.91 -2.92
CA HIS A 167 -9.74 22.91 -1.85
C HIS A 167 -8.49 23.81 -1.91
N GLY A 168 -8.59 25.05 -1.42
CA GLY A 168 -7.57 26.09 -1.58
C GLY A 168 -6.14 25.65 -1.22
N LYS A 169 -5.14 26.40 -1.76
CA LYS A 169 -3.71 26.24 -1.46
C LYS A 169 -3.55 26.01 0.06
N PRO A 170 -3.02 24.87 0.52
CA PRO A 170 -2.89 24.63 1.94
C PRO A 170 -1.88 25.61 2.54
N GLU A 171 -2.20 26.10 3.74
CA GLU A 171 -1.52 27.21 4.43
C GLU A 171 0.00 27.05 4.58
N TRP A 172 0.51 25.81 4.52
CA TRP A 172 1.94 25.50 4.57
C TRP A 172 2.71 25.84 3.29
N ALA A 173 2.02 26.06 2.17
CA ALA A 173 2.65 26.51 0.94
C ALA A 173 2.84 28.04 1.06
N GLY A 174 3.97 28.44 1.64
CA GLY A 174 4.35 29.82 1.90
C GLY A 174 4.16 30.79 0.70
N PRO A 175 4.23 32.10 0.95
CA PRO A 175 4.03 33.09 -0.10
C PRO A 175 5.07 32.90 -1.20
N PRO A 176 4.70 33.13 -2.48
CA PRO A 176 5.67 33.09 -3.56
C PRO A 176 6.77 34.12 -3.30
N GLU A 177 8.03 33.71 -3.46
CA GLU A 177 9.16 34.64 -3.46
C GLU A 177 8.94 35.69 -4.57
N PRO A 178 9.21 36.97 -4.29
CA PRO A 178 9.18 37.99 -5.32
C PRO A 178 10.28 37.69 -6.35
N GLU A 179 9.89 37.72 -7.63
CA GLU A 179 10.84 37.67 -8.74
C GLU A 179 11.65 38.99 -8.74
N GLU A 180 12.96 38.90 -8.47
CA GLU A 180 13.97 39.91 -8.83
C GLU A 180 14.92 39.35 -9.91
#